data_AF-A0A973F280-F1
#
_entry.id   AF-A0A973F280-F1
#
_cell.length_a   1.000
_cell.length_b   1.000
_cell.length_c   1.000
_cell.angle_alpha   90.00
_cell.angle_beta   90.00
_cell.angle_gamma   90.00
#
_symmetry.space_group_name_H-M   'P 1'
#
loop_
_entity.id
_entity.type
_entity.pdbx_description
1 polymer ?
#
loop_
_entity_poly.entity_id
_entity_poly.type
_entity_poly.pdbx_seq_one_letter_code
_entity_poly.pdbx_strand_id
1 'polypeptide(L)' 'MVIIFVVLALFVLGGESIRYFIFALLVGMFLGTYSSVFIASPLLVSWKKLDERRKSKRA' A
#
# COMPACT_ATOMS: atom_id res chain seq x y z
N MET A 1 -7.70 -4.92 -3.62
CA MET A 1 -8.69 -5.96 -3.23
C MET A 1 -8.74 -7.09 -4.25
N VAL A 2 -9.03 -6.82 -5.54
CA VAL A 2 -9.04 -7.86 -6.60
C VAL A 2 -7.71 -8.60 -6.78
N ILE A 3 -6.58 -7.92 -6.56
CA ILE A 3 -5.23 -8.50 -6.75
C ILE A 3 -4.95 -9.63 -5.75
N ILE A 4 -5.55 -9.60 -4.56
CA ILE A 4 -5.37 -10.66 -3.55
C ILE A 4 -5.93 -11.98 -4.07
N PHE A 5 -7.09 -11.95 -4.74
CA PHE A 5 -7.70 -13.13 -5.34
C PHE A 5 -6.86 -13.70 -6.49
N VAL A 6 -6.28 -12.83 -7.32
CA VAL A 6 -5.39 -13.25 -8.42
C VAL A 6 -4.12 -13.91 -7.85
N VAL A 7 -3.49 -13.33 -6.84
CA VAL A 7 -2.28 -13.88 -6.21
C VAL A 7 -2.58 -15.19 -5.48
N LEU A 8 -3.75 -15.33 -4.85
CA LEU A 8 -4.20 -16.59 -4.24
C LEU A 8 -4.42 -17.69 -5.29
N ALA A 9 -5.06 -17.36 -6.41
CA ALA A 9 -5.23 -18.30 -7.52
C ALA A 9 -3.88 -18.74 -8.08
N LEU A 10 -2.93 -17.82 -8.26
CA LEU A 10 -1.57 -18.12 -8.68
C LEU A 10 -0.79 -18.93 -7.65
N PHE A 11 -1.03 -18.76 -6.35
CA PHE A 11 -0.37 -19.54 -5.30
C PHE A 11 -0.83 -21.00 -5.28
N VAL A 12 -2.11 -21.25 -5.59
CA VAL A 12 -2.71 -22.59 -5.62
C VAL A 12 -2.48 -23.30 -6.96
N LEU A 13 -2.59 -22.57 -8.08
CA LEU A 13 -2.50 -23.11 -9.44
C LEU A 13 -1.12 -22.94 -10.09
N GLY A 14 -0.24 -22.14 -9.49
CA GLY A 14 1.09 -21.86 -10.03
C GLY A 14 2.11 -22.96 -9.74
N GLY A 15 3.10 -23.07 -10.64
CA GLY A 15 4.20 -24.03 -10.50
C GLY A 15 5.16 -23.71 -9.37
N GLU A 16 5.96 -24.71 -8.96
CA GLU A 16 6.85 -24.62 -7.79
C GLU A 16 7.88 -23.48 -7.90
N SER A 17 8.37 -23.22 -9.11
CA SER A 17 9.40 -22.20 -9.40
C SER A 17 8.97 -20.78 -9.04
N ILE A 18 7.67 -20.46 -9.12
CA ILE A 18 7.13 -19.12 -8.87
C ILE A 18 6.52 -18.98 -7.47
N ARG A 19 6.48 -20.06 -6.69
CA ARG A 19 5.75 -20.10 -5.41
C ARG A 19 6.37 -19.15 -4.36
N TYR A 20 7.69 -19.12 -4.28
CA TYR A 20 8.42 -18.19 -3.40
C TYR A 20 8.25 -16.73 -3.82
N PHE A 21 8.22 -16.47 -5.13
CA PHE A 21 7.99 -15.13 -5.67
C PHE A 21 6.57 -14.63 -5.33
N ILE A 22 5.57 -15.48 -5.55
CA ILE A 22 4.18 -15.18 -5.20
C ILE A 22 4.01 -14.96 -3.69
N PHE A 23 4.70 -15.74 -2.87
CA PHE A 23 4.68 -15.55 -1.41
C PHE A 23 5.24 -14.18 -1.00
N ALA A 24 6.37 -13.76 -1.57
CA ALA A 24 6.92 -12.43 -1.33
C ALA A 24 5.97 -11.30 -1.78
N LEU A 25 5.31 -11.47 -2.94
CA LEU A 25 4.29 -10.53 -3.42
C LEU A 25 3.08 -10.44 -2.48
N LEU A 26 2.65 -11.57 -1.93
CA LEU A 26 1.51 -11.64 -1.01
C LEU A 26 1.82 -10.86 0.28
N VAL A 27 3.00 -11.08 0.87
CA VAL A 27 3.46 -10.33 2.06
C VAL A 27 3.60 -8.84 1.75
N GLY A 28 4.27 -8.47 0.65
CA GLY A 28 4.45 -7.07 0.25
C GLY A 28 3.13 -6.35 0.00
N MET A 29 2.15 -7.04 -0.59
CA MET A 29 0.84 -6.44 -0.86
C MET A 29 0.01 -6.22 0.41
N PHE A 30 0.08 -7.12 1.39
CA PHE A 30 -0.59 -6.92 2.68
C PHE A 30 -0.05 -5.67 3.38
N LEU A 31 1.27 -5.54 3.46
CA LEU A 31 1.94 -4.37 4.03
C LEU A 31 1.64 -3.08 3.26
N GLY A 32 1.69 -3.14 1.92
CA GLY A 32 1.48 -1.99 1.04
C GLY A 32 0.03 -1.49 1.01
N THR A 33 -0.94 -2.41 0.99
CA THR A 33 -2.38 -2.07 0.96
C THR A 33 -2.81 -1.43 2.28
N TYR A 34 -2.35 -1.98 3.40
CA TYR A 34 -2.63 -1.40 4.72
C TYR A 34 -2.02 0.00 4.86
N SER A 35 -0.77 0.16 4.42
CA SER A 35 -0.09 1.46 4.42
C SER A 35 -0.79 2.50 3.54
N SER A 36 -1.20 2.15 2.32
CA SER A 36 -1.82 3.12 1.41
C SER A 36 -3.17 3.66 1.95
N VAL A 37 -4.02 2.80 2.50
CA VAL A 37 -5.35 3.23 2.99
C VAL A 37 -5.23 4.04 4.28
N PHE A 38 -4.40 3.59 5.23
CA PHE A 38 -4.37 4.15 6.57
C PHE A 38 -3.28 5.21 6.79
N ILE A 39 -2.16 5.17 6.06
CA ILE A 39 -1.03 6.09 6.27
C ILE A 39 -1.08 7.23 5.26
N ALA A 40 -1.41 6.99 3.99
CA ALA A 40 -1.40 8.05 2.97
C ALA A 40 -2.46 9.14 3.22
N SER A 41 -3.68 8.76 3.61
CA SER A 41 -4.78 9.70 3.88
C SER A 41 -4.45 10.72 5.00
N PRO A 42 -4.04 10.31 6.22
CA PRO A 42 -3.68 11.27 7.27
C PRO A 42 -2.36 11.99 7.00
N LEU A 43 -1.42 11.36 6.28
CA LEU A 43 -0.16 12.03 5.92
C LEU A 43 -0.42 13.22 4.98
N LEU A 44 -1.30 13.07 4.00
CA LEU A 44 -1.69 14.15 3.08
C LEU A 44 -2.36 15.31 3.82
N VAL A 45 -3.27 15.01 4.76
CA VAL A 45 -3.94 16.00 5.59
C VAL A 45 -2.93 16.75 6.49
N SER A 46 -1.98 16.02 7.07
CA SER A 46 -0.92 16.61 7.91
C SER A 46 -0.01 17.55 7.11
N TRP A 47 0.34 17.15 5.88
CA TRP A 47 1.09 17.99 4.95
C TRP A 47 0.34 19.27 4.57
N LYS A 48 -0.95 19.17 4.25
CA LYS A 48 -1.79 20.34 3.92
C LYS A 48 -1.87 21.32 5.10
N LYS A 49 -2.05 20.81 6.33
CA LYS A 49 -2.06 21.63 7.55
C LYS A 49 -0.73 22.38 7.77
N LEU A 50 0.39 21.76 7.44
CA LEU A 50 1.71 22.38 7.56
C LEU A 50 1.91 23.50 6.53
N ASP A 51 1.42 23.30 5.30
CA ASP A 51 1.48 24.32 4.24
C ASP A 51 0.58 25.54 4.55
N GLU A 52 -0.64 25.30 5.05
CA GLU A 52 -1.55 26.38 5.49
C GLU A 52 -0.95 27.21 6.64
N ARG A 53 -0.32 26.56 7.64
CA ARG A 53 0.40 27.26 8.72
C ARG A 53 1.56 28.09 8.21
N ARG A 54 2.26 27.65 7.15
CA ARG A 54 3.35 28.42 6.53
C ARG A 54 2.84 29.64 5.79
N LYS A 55 1.70 29.55 5.09
CA LYS A 55 1.06 30.70 4.43
C LYS A 55 0.55 31.73 5.44
N SER A 56 -0.09 31.29 6.53
CA SER A 56 -0.58 32.20 7.59
C SER A 56 0.53 32.93 8.35
N LYS A 57 1.76 32.40 8.39
CA LYS A 57 2.92 33.11 8.97
C LYS A 57 3.60 34.09 8.01
N ARG A 58 3.24 34.06 6.72
CA ARG A 58 3.82 34.92 5.67
C ARG A 58 2.89 36.06 5.24
N ALA A 59 1.62 36.03 5.66
CA ALA A 59 0.66 37.13 5.54
C ALA A 59 0.63 37.91 6.87
#